data_AF-A0A366H0Q2-F1
#
_entry.id   AF-A0A366H0Q2-F1
#
_cell.length_a   1.000
_cell.length_b   1.000
_cell.length_c   1.000
_cell.angle_alpha   90.00
_cell.angle_beta   90.00
_cell.angle_gamma   90.00
#
_symmetry.space_group_name_H-M   'P 1'
#
loop_
_entity.id
_entity.type
_entity.pdbx_description
1 polymer ?
#
loop_
_entity_poly.entity_id
_entity_poly.type
_entity_poly.pdbx_seq_one_letter_code
_entity_poly.pdbx_strand_id
1 'polypeptide(L)'
;MAEDSARLDELFVKHLRLFSRRPLPFGLEVHAGWADLLDTLLSRIETILHDIPDVSFEILQVKEKFGTLRFYYRVGHAPDAAAAAIRQAVNATEEASRFCCERCGASGRLATKDGWMRVRCRACDDD
;
A
#
# COMPACT_ATOMS: atom_id res chain seq x y z
N MET A 1 -8.00 -14.42 6.99
CA MET A 1 -9.16 -13.72 7.64
C MET A 1 -8.71 -13.06 8.94
N ALA A 2 -8.31 -13.79 9.99
CA ALA A 2 -7.75 -13.18 11.22
C ALA A 2 -6.27 -12.76 11.06
N GLU A 3 -5.48 -13.62 10.40
CA GLU A 3 -4.05 -13.38 10.15
C GLU A 3 -3.81 -12.24 9.14
N ASP A 4 -4.68 -12.13 8.13
CA ASP A 4 -4.67 -10.98 7.21
C ASP A 4 -4.91 -9.65 7.95
N SER A 5 -5.87 -9.62 8.88
CA SER A 5 -6.16 -8.43 9.67
C SER A 5 -4.96 -8.05 10.52
N ALA A 6 -4.35 -9.02 11.21
CA ALA A 6 -3.22 -8.75 12.12
C ALA A 6 -2.03 -8.07 11.43
N ARG A 7 -1.60 -8.57 10.26
CA ARG A 7 -0.49 -7.97 9.50
C ARG A 7 -0.80 -6.55 9.03
N LEU A 8 -2.04 -6.28 8.63
CA LEU A 8 -2.47 -4.94 8.23
C LEU A 8 -2.63 -4.01 9.45
N ASP A 9 -3.06 -4.56 10.58
CA ASP A 9 -3.19 -3.83 11.84
C ASP A 9 -1.83 -3.38 12.39
N GLU A 10 -0.79 -4.22 12.25
CA GLU A 10 0.60 -3.88 12.60
C GLU A 10 1.12 -2.65 11.84
N LEU A 11 0.79 -2.50 10.55
CA LEU A 11 1.16 -1.31 9.76
C LEU A 11 0.61 -0.04 10.40
N PHE A 12 -0.62 -0.09 10.91
CA PHE A 12 -1.23 1.09 11.52
C PHE A 12 -0.60 1.47 12.84
N VAL A 13 -0.13 0.48 13.61
CA VAL A 13 0.59 0.73 14.86
C VAL A 13 1.96 1.34 14.54
N LYS A 14 2.66 0.78 13.56
CA LYS A 14 4.00 1.23 13.16
C LYS A 14 4.01 2.64 12.57
N HIS A 15 3.05 2.94 11.68
CA HIS A 15 2.96 4.22 10.97
C HIS A 15 1.81 5.10 11.46
N LEU A 16 1.57 5.12 12.77
CA LEU A 16 0.44 5.83 13.38
C LEU A 16 0.34 7.30 12.96
N ARG A 17 1.49 7.95 12.69
CA ARG A 17 1.55 9.35 12.23
C ARG A 17 0.86 9.54 10.87
N LEU A 18 1.07 8.62 9.93
CA LEU A 18 0.41 8.65 8.62
C LEU A 18 -1.06 8.22 8.69
N PHE A 19 -1.41 7.39 9.66
CA PHE A 19 -2.79 6.92 9.91
C PHE A 19 -3.51 7.72 11.00
N SER A 20 -3.21 9.02 11.12
CA SER A 20 -3.81 9.91 12.11
C SER A 20 -5.34 10.07 11.98
N ARG A 21 -5.90 9.80 10.78
CA ARG A 21 -7.34 9.76 10.51
C ARG A 21 -7.81 8.35 10.17
N ARG A 22 -8.16 7.58 11.21
CA ARG A 22 -8.80 6.27 11.06
C ARG A 22 -10.29 6.32 11.44
N PRO A 23 -11.16 5.59 10.72
CA PRO A 23 -10.87 4.79 9.51
C PRO A 23 -10.48 5.67 8.30
N LEU A 24 -9.80 5.07 7.30
CA LEU A 24 -9.45 5.78 6.07
C LEU A 24 -10.73 6.27 5.36
N PRO A 25 -10.74 7.49 4.77
CA PRO A 25 -11.94 8.07 4.16
C PRO A 25 -12.67 7.17 3.15
N PHE A 26 -11.93 6.39 2.36
CA PHE A 26 -12.50 5.46 1.37
C PHE A 26 -12.06 4.00 1.58
N GLY A 27 -11.58 3.66 2.77
CA GLY A 27 -11.31 2.28 3.18
C GLY A 27 -9.94 1.70 2.84
N LEU A 28 -9.72 0.50 3.39
CA LEU A 28 -8.56 -0.38 3.16
C LEU A 28 -9.07 -1.70 2.59
N GLU A 29 -8.88 -1.92 1.28
CA GLU A 29 -9.41 -3.05 0.52
C GLU A 29 -8.27 -3.84 -0.13
N VAL A 30 -7.32 -4.30 0.68
CA VAL A 30 -6.16 -5.09 0.23
C VAL A 30 -6.01 -6.37 1.05
N HIS A 31 -5.34 -7.34 0.47
CA HIS A 31 -4.92 -8.55 1.17
C HIS A 31 -3.54 -8.36 1.83
N ALA A 32 -3.28 -9.13 2.88
CA ALA A 32 -2.12 -8.94 3.75
C ALA A 32 -0.76 -9.30 3.14
N GLY A 33 -0.74 -9.99 2.00
CA GLY A 33 0.49 -10.27 1.26
C GLY A 33 1.20 -9.00 0.78
N TRP A 34 0.48 -7.88 0.65
CA TRP A 34 1.08 -6.59 0.33
C TRP A 34 1.49 -5.75 1.55
N ALA A 35 1.38 -6.30 2.77
CA ALA A 35 1.74 -5.56 3.98
C ALA A 35 3.19 -5.06 3.95
N ASP A 36 4.14 -5.89 3.52
CA ASP A 36 5.57 -5.52 3.52
C ASP A 36 5.89 -4.44 2.46
N LEU A 37 5.16 -4.45 1.33
CA LEU A 37 5.24 -3.41 0.31
C LEU A 37 4.72 -2.07 0.87
N LEU A 38 3.60 -2.11 1.59
CA LEU A 38 3.03 -0.95 2.25
C LEU A 38 3.94 -0.42 3.37
N ASP A 39 4.50 -1.29 4.19
CA ASP A 39 5.47 -0.91 5.24
C ASP A 39 6.65 -0.13 4.65
N THR A 40 7.23 -0.67 3.57
CA THR A 40 8.34 -0.03 2.85
C THR A 40 7.93 1.34 2.31
N LEU A 41 6.75 1.43 1.69
CA LEU A 41 6.20 2.70 1.18
C LEU A 41 6.00 3.72 2.30
N LEU A 42 5.34 3.32 3.38
CA LEU A 42 4.98 4.19 4.50
C LEU A 42 6.25 4.69 5.21
N SER A 43 7.21 3.81 5.47
CA SER A 43 8.53 4.17 6.01
C SER A 43 9.25 5.20 5.13
N ARG A 44 9.18 5.04 3.81
CA ARG A 44 9.77 5.99 2.86
C ARG A 44 9.07 7.34 2.89
N ILE A 45 7.73 7.35 2.99
CA ILE A 45 6.93 8.58 3.09
C ILE A 45 7.25 9.30 4.41
N GLU A 46 7.31 8.60 5.53
CA GLU A 46 7.69 9.20 6.83
C GLU A 46 9.08 9.84 6.77
N THR A 47 10.03 9.18 6.11
CA THR A 47 11.38 9.74 5.89
C THR A 47 11.34 11.02 5.06
N ILE A 48 10.56 11.04 3.97
CA ILE A 48 10.43 12.23 3.12
C ILE A 48 9.80 13.40 3.89
N LEU A 49 8.81 13.11 4.74
CA LEU A 49 8.06 14.15 5.46
C LEU A 49 8.78 14.66 6.73
N HIS A 50 9.77 13.93 7.26
CA HIS A 50 10.39 14.20 8.56
C HIS A 50 10.86 15.65 8.75
N ASP A 51 11.50 16.23 7.74
CA ASP A 51 12.16 17.54 7.81
C ASP A 51 11.38 18.66 7.09
N ILE A 52 10.11 18.41 6.73
CA ILE A 52 9.30 19.38 5.99
C ILE A 52 8.32 20.04 6.97
N PRO A 53 8.55 21.29 7.38
CA PRO A 53 7.62 22.00 8.26
C PRO A 53 6.28 22.22 7.56
N ASP A 54 5.19 22.18 8.34
CA ASP A 54 3.81 22.45 7.91
C ASP A 54 3.27 21.58 6.76
N VAL A 55 3.96 20.48 6.43
CA VAL A 55 3.46 19.53 5.44
C VAL A 55 2.22 18.81 5.96
N SER A 56 1.21 18.71 5.09
CA SER A 56 0.04 17.87 5.35
C SER A 56 0.08 16.66 4.44
N PHE A 57 -0.15 15.48 5.02
CA PHE A 57 -0.24 14.23 4.30
C PHE A 57 -1.42 13.42 4.82
N GLU A 58 -2.25 12.93 3.92
CA GLU A 58 -3.45 12.15 4.26
C GLU A 58 -3.58 10.96 3.31
N ILE A 59 -3.69 9.76 3.86
CA ILE A 59 -4.04 8.56 3.11
C ILE A 59 -5.56 8.56 2.92
N LEU A 60 -6.01 8.46 1.68
CA LEU A 60 -7.43 8.49 1.32
C LEU A 60 -8.01 7.08 1.17
N GLN A 61 -7.26 6.21 0.49
CA GLN A 61 -7.68 4.84 0.18
C GLN A 61 -6.48 3.97 -0.15
N VAL A 62 -6.52 2.71 0.25
CA VAL A 62 -5.63 1.68 -0.30
C VAL A 62 -6.49 0.52 -0.76
N LYS A 63 -6.34 0.09 -2.01
CA LYS A 63 -7.20 -0.96 -2.57
C LYS A 63 -6.49 -1.81 -3.61
N GLU A 64 -7.01 -3.01 -3.82
CA GLU A 64 -6.77 -3.77 -5.05
C GLU A 64 -7.54 -3.15 -6.23
N LYS A 65 -6.88 -3.06 -7.39
CA LYS A 65 -7.51 -2.75 -8.67
C LYS A 65 -6.73 -3.40 -9.83
N PHE A 66 -7.41 -4.26 -10.59
CA PHE A 66 -6.88 -4.99 -11.74
C PHE A 66 -5.64 -5.85 -11.40
N GLY A 67 -5.69 -6.54 -10.27
CA GLY A 67 -4.63 -7.37 -9.71
C GLY A 67 -3.47 -6.59 -9.11
N THR A 68 -3.62 -5.28 -8.89
CA THR A 68 -2.52 -4.42 -8.41
C THR A 68 -2.94 -3.52 -7.27
N LEU A 69 -1.98 -3.12 -6.45
CA LEU A 69 -2.20 -2.17 -5.38
C LEU A 69 -2.44 -0.76 -5.96
N ARG A 70 -3.39 -0.02 -5.36
CA ARG A 70 -3.57 1.41 -5.55
C ARG A 70 -3.47 2.13 -4.22
N PHE A 71 -2.68 3.19 -4.19
CA PHE A 71 -2.45 3.99 -2.99
C PHE A 71 -2.85 5.45 -3.26
N TYR A 72 -4.05 5.82 -2.81
CA TYR A 72 -4.59 7.16 -2.96
C TYR A 72 -4.27 8.00 -1.74
N TYR A 73 -3.70 9.18 -1.98
CA TYR A 73 -3.29 10.10 -0.92
C TYR A 73 -3.46 11.55 -1.36
N ARG A 74 -3.43 12.45 -0.39
CA ARG A 74 -3.34 13.90 -0.56
C ARG A 74 -2.08 14.39 0.13
N VAL A 75 -1.35 15.28 -0.54
CA VAL A 75 -0.22 16.00 0.04
C VAL A 75 -0.45 17.49 -0.18
N GLY A 76 -0.27 18.30 0.87
CA GLY A 76 -0.41 19.75 0.85
C GLY A 76 0.78 20.42 1.50
N HIS A 77 1.14 21.62 1.03
CA HIS A 77 2.28 22.41 1.52
C HIS A 77 3.65 21.70 1.42
N ALA A 78 3.78 20.66 0.60
CA ALA A 78 5.06 20.01 0.33
C ALA A 78 5.82 20.72 -0.80
N PRO A 79 7.15 20.86 -0.71
CA PRO A 79 7.99 21.22 -1.84
C PRO A 79 7.80 20.25 -3.02
N ASP A 80 7.93 20.74 -4.26
CA ASP A 80 7.74 19.92 -5.47
C ASP A 80 8.60 18.66 -5.50
N ALA A 81 9.84 18.77 -5.01
CA ALA A 81 10.77 17.64 -4.92
C ALA A 81 10.25 16.54 -3.98
N ALA A 82 9.68 16.91 -2.83
CA ALA A 82 9.09 15.96 -1.88
C ALA A 82 7.83 15.32 -2.45
N ALA A 83 6.94 16.12 -3.05
CA ALA A 83 5.74 15.61 -3.71
C ALA A 83 6.08 14.66 -4.85
N ALA A 84 7.14 14.94 -5.64
CA ALA A 84 7.64 14.06 -6.67
C ALA A 84 8.23 12.75 -6.09
N ALA A 85 9.00 12.83 -5.01
CA ALA A 85 9.56 11.66 -4.34
C ALA A 85 8.47 10.72 -3.79
N ILE A 86 7.40 11.28 -3.21
CA ILE A 86 6.24 10.49 -2.74
C ILE A 86 5.54 9.83 -3.93
N ARG A 87 5.28 10.56 -5.03
CA ARG A 87 4.70 9.99 -6.26
C ARG A 87 5.54 8.84 -6.79
N GLN A 88 6.86 8.99 -6.82
CA GLN A 88 7.77 7.93 -7.28
C GLN A 88 7.73 6.70 -6.36
N ALA A 89 7.74 6.88 -5.05
CA ALA A 89 7.64 5.77 -4.09
C ALA A 89 6.32 5.01 -4.22
N VAL A 90 5.20 5.73 -4.36
CA VAL A 90 3.88 5.14 -4.60
C VAL A 90 3.89 4.36 -5.91
N ASN A 91 4.32 4.97 -7.02
CA ASN A 91 4.36 4.29 -8.32
C ASN A 91 5.22 3.02 -8.29
N ALA A 92 6.37 3.05 -7.63
CA ALA A 92 7.24 1.89 -7.48
C ALA A 92 6.57 0.76 -6.68
N THR A 93 5.80 1.11 -5.64
CA THR A 93 5.05 0.15 -4.83
C THR A 93 3.90 -0.48 -5.60
N GLU A 94 3.15 0.33 -6.36
CA GLU A 94 2.09 -0.17 -7.24
C GLU A 94 2.65 -1.09 -8.34
N GLU A 95 3.81 -0.75 -8.92
CA GLU A 95 4.51 -1.62 -9.87
C GLU A 95 4.96 -2.93 -9.23
N ALA A 96 5.59 -2.87 -8.05
CA ALA A 96 6.05 -4.05 -7.32
C ALA A 96 4.91 -5.02 -6.99
N SER A 97 3.71 -4.49 -6.70
CA SER A 97 2.53 -5.32 -6.42
C SER A 97 2.17 -6.28 -7.57
N ARG A 98 2.51 -5.96 -8.83
CA ARG A 98 2.27 -6.83 -10.00
C ARG A 98 3.01 -8.17 -9.93
N PHE A 99 4.04 -8.25 -9.10
CA PHE A 99 4.92 -9.40 -8.95
C PHE A 99 4.85 -9.99 -7.54
N CYS A 100 3.97 -9.49 -6.69
CA CYS A 100 3.84 -9.87 -5.29
C CYS A 100 2.46 -10.48 -5.03
N CYS A 101 2.42 -11.70 -4.49
CA CYS A 101 1.19 -12.39 -4.18
C CYS A 101 0.37 -11.59 -3.17
N GLU A 102 -0.85 -11.21 -3.54
CA GLU A 102 -1.74 -10.41 -2.70
C GLU A 102 -2.05 -11.08 -1.35
N ARG A 103 -2.07 -12.43 -1.28
CA ARG A 103 -2.40 -13.18 -0.08
C ARG A 103 -1.24 -13.34 0.90
N CYS A 104 -0.06 -13.76 0.40
CA CYS A 104 1.06 -14.15 1.29
C CYS A 104 2.32 -13.29 1.15
N GLY A 105 2.48 -12.54 0.06
CA GLY A 105 3.66 -11.68 -0.18
C GLY A 105 4.82 -12.36 -0.93
N ALA A 106 4.72 -13.66 -1.22
CA ALA A 106 5.70 -14.34 -2.08
C ALA A 106 5.64 -13.85 -3.53
N SER A 107 6.63 -14.17 -4.36
CA SER A 107 6.57 -13.86 -5.79
C SER A 107 5.32 -14.46 -6.43
N GLY A 108 4.53 -13.59 -7.04
CA GLY A 108 3.30 -13.92 -7.73
C GLY A 108 3.34 -13.50 -9.18
N ARG A 109 2.38 -13.97 -9.96
CA ARG A 109 2.18 -13.54 -11.35
C ARG A 109 0.77 -13.02 -11.52
N LEU A 110 0.63 -11.92 -12.25
CA LEU A 110 -0.66 -11.43 -12.69
C LEU A 110 -1.32 -12.47 -13.60
N ALA A 111 -2.53 -12.88 -13.22
CA ALA A 111 -3.36 -13.81 -13.98
C ALA A 111 -4.83 -13.38 -13.89
N THR A 112 -5.61 -13.81 -14.88
CA THR A 112 -7.07 -13.72 -14.83
C THR A 112 -7.61 -15.10 -14.51
N LYS A 113 -8.36 -15.22 -13.41
CA LYS A 113 -9.07 -16.44 -13.03
C LYS A 113 -10.52 -16.08 -12.70
N ASP A 114 -11.46 -16.82 -13.29
CA ASP A 114 -12.91 -16.59 -13.16
C ASP A 114 -13.35 -15.15 -13.49
N GLY A 115 -12.68 -14.51 -14.45
CA GLY A 115 -12.95 -13.13 -14.88
C GLY A 115 -12.33 -12.05 -14.00
N TRP A 116 -11.59 -12.41 -12.93
CA TRP A 116 -10.95 -11.47 -12.02
C TRP A 116 -9.43 -11.48 -12.20
N MET A 117 -8.84 -10.29 -12.31
CA MET A 117 -7.40 -10.12 -12.34
C MET A 117 -6.85 -10.15 -10.91
N ARG A 118 -5.83 -10.98 -10.67
CA ARG A 118 -5.17 -11.13 -9.38
C ARG A 118 -3.71 -11.47 -9.53
N VAL A 119 -2.89 -11.10 -8.55
CA VAL A 119 -1.48 -11.54 -8.48
C VAL A 119 -1.35 -12.55 -7.37
N ARG A 120 -1.07 -13.79 -7.72
CA ARG A 120 -0.90 -14.89 -6.76
C ARG A 120 0.33 -15.73 -7.08
N CYS A 121 0.93 -16.29 -6.05
CA CYS A 121 1.88 -17.39 -6.21
C CYS A 121 1.10 -18.68 -6.50
N ARG A 122 1.79 -19.71 -7.00
CA ARG A 122 1.15 -20.99 -7.35
C ARG A 122 0.34 -21.58 -6.18
N ALA A 123 0.91 -21.60 -4.97
CA ALA A 123 0.24 -22.16 -3.80
C ALA A 123 -1.08 -21.43 -3.47
N CYS A 124 -1.09 -20.09 -3.50
CA CYS A 124 -2.30 -19.32 -3.21
C CYS A 124 -3.31 -19.25 -4.36
N ASP A 125 -2.93 -19.67 -5.58
CA ASP A 125 -3.82 -19.72 -6.74
C ASP A 125 -4.50 -21.08 -6.90
N ASP A 126 -3.88 -22.15 -6.38
CA ASP A 126 -4.42 -23.50 -6.28
C ASP A 126 -5.40 -23.67 -5.09
N ASP A 127 -5.33 -22.78 -4.10
CA ASP A 127 -6.33 -22.57 -3.02
C ASP A 127 -7.63 -21.90 -3.53
#